data_AF-A0A316R3K2-F1
#
_entry.id   AF-A0A316R3K2-F1
#
_cell.length_a   1.000
_cell.length_b   1.000
_cell.length_c   1.000
_cell.angle_alpha   90.00
_cell.angle_beta   90.00
_cell.angle_gamma   90.00
#
_symmetry.space_group_name_H-M   'P 1'
#
loop_
_entity.id
_entity.type
_entity.pdbx_description
1 polymer ?
#
loop_
_entity_poly.entity_id
_entity_poly.type
_entity_poly.pdbx_seq_one_letter_code
_entity_poly.pdbx_strand_id
1 'polypeptide(L)'
;MLGLSALTWFVIIVAGYALLLLILPREYMWIPFVAVVVAMTVLAYHIVPDETDDLYRYYGMLDIMREQGKAGLDYIIERNWYDWQTFVTMRYYFYFLSFFPNNRYLAAMTMFIVYALMFLVMYKAAQRYQVSKGYVLLGTLFFLSTYWFYDTASGIRNGLAFAVVIACAYYHLVEKRNIILCLFGYVAACLLHSSPILPVALVLLTLLTMKFNSKFINVVMILGLAVGGAFIQFIAEKSDNEFILSIAEKSENNTEAVRLNTSTGFLVNIVTLVIVLLVIWYFSVYFVRDKETDPIYRFYRYCSTTAFFMIGCLFSSLIFLRFARWILPIMGAVLFMVGMQKQADFVKKQPPNFIYTGEKKMVLRVRTQGVMLLVYFAYICVHFWYACVGSSLIWMHF
;
A
#
# COMPACT_ATOMS: atom_id res chain seq x y z
N MET A 1 14.81 8.30 -23.39
CA MET A 1 15.96 7.73 -22.65
C MET A 1 16.59 6.61 -23.48
N LEU A 2 17.86 6.73 -23.92
CA LEU A 2 18.66 5.68 -24.60
C LEU A 2 17.93 4.75 -25.62
N GLY A 3 16.85 5.20 -26.26
CA GLY A 3 16.03 4.38 -27.17
C GLY A 3 15.21 3.24 -26.53
N LEU A 4 15.19 3.09 -25.20
CA LEU A 4 14.46 2.03 -24.51
C LEU A 4 13.05 2.48 -24.10
N SER A 5 12.10 1.54 -24.04
CA SER A 5 10.74 1.81 -23.56
C SER A 5 10.71 2.05 -22.05
N ALA A 6 9.68 2.73 -21.56
CA ALA A 6 9.48 2.98 -20.14
C ALA A 6 9.36 1.68 -19.33
N LEU A 7 8.71 0.66 -19.89
CA LEU A 7 8.63 -0.67 -19.31
C LEU A 7 10.01 -1.33 -19.20
N THR A 8 10.86 -1.24 -20.24
CA THR A 8 12.22 -1.77 -20.18
C THR A 8 13.04 -1.10 -19.07
N TRP A 9 12.89 0.21 -18.89
CA TRP A 9 13.53 0.91 -17.78
C TRP A 9 13.03 0.44 -16.42
N PHE A 10 11.71 0.22 -16.25
CA PHE A 10 11.17 -0.35 -15.02
C PHE A 10 11.82 -1.69 -14.67
N VAL A 11 11.95 -2.60 -15.65
CA VAL A 11 12.60 -3.90 -15.46
C VAL A 11 14.08 -3.75 -15.11
N ILE A 12 14.82 -2.87 -15.79
CA ILE A 12 16.23 -2.58 -15.49
C ILE A 12 16.39 -2.07 -14.06
N ILE A 13 15.50 -1.19 -13.60
CA ILE A 13 15.54 -0.64 -12.23
C ILE A 13 15.32 -1.75 -11.20
N VAL A 14 14.33 -2.63 -11.41
CA VAL A 14 14.05 -3.75 -10.50
C VAL A 14 15.21 -4.75 -10.48
N ALA A 15 15.79 -5.09 -11.63
CA ALA A 15 16.95 -5.98 -11.72
C ALA A 15 18.20 -5.35 -11.09
N GLY A 16 18.46 -4.07 -11.35
CA GLY A 16 19.56 -3.32 -10.75
C GLY A 16 19.43 -3.24 -9.23
N TYR A 17 18.22 -2.98 -8.71
CA TYR A 17 17.93 -3.04 -7.28
C TYR A 17 18.24 -4.41 -6.68
N ALA A 18 17.75 -5.50 -7.30
CA ALA A 18 17.98 -6.85 -6.82
C ALA A 18 19.48 -7.20 -6.78
N LEU A 19 20.22 -6.84 -7.84
CA LEU A 19 21.65 -7.06 -7.94
C LEU A 19 22.42 -6.26 -6.88
N LEU A 20 22.14 -4.96 -6.75
CA LEU A 20 22.77 -4.10 -5.73
C LEU A 20 22.50 -4.62 -4.32
N LEU A 21 21.26 -5.05 -4.05
CA LEU A 21 20.92 -5.63 -2.75
C LEU A 21 21.69 -6.93 -2.51
N LEU A 22 21.89 -7.79 -3.51
CA LEU A 22 22.62 -9.05 -3.36
C LEU A 22 24.14 -8.84 -3.17
N ILE A 23 24.74 -7.88 -3.88
CA ILE A 23 26.18 -7.61 -3.83
C ILE A 23 26.56 -6.86 -2.56
N LEU A 24 25.82 -5.80 -2.20
CA LEU A 24 26.22 -4.92 -1.10
C LEU A 24 26.07 -5.59 0.27
N PRO A 25 27.02 -5.40 1.21
CA PRO A 25 26.88 -5.88 2.59
C PRO A 25 25.61 -5.33 3.26
N ARG A 26 25.12 -6.05 4.28
CA ARG A 26 23.87 -5.71 4.99
C ARG A 26 23.89 -4.29 5.58
N GLU A 27 25.03 -3.84 6.07
CA GLU A 27 25.22 -2.49 6.63
C GLU A 27 24.94 -1.37 5.60
N TYR A 28 25.16 -1.66 4.31
CA TYR A 28 24.91 -0.74 3.20
C TYR A 28 23.56 -0.97 2.51
N MET A 29 22.64 -1.71 3.13
CA MET A 29 21.30 -1.99 2.58
C MET A 29 20.48 -0.72 2.29
N TRP A 30 20.79 0.40 2.91
CA TRP A 30 20.14 1.68 2.60
C TRP A 30 20.45 2.18 1.18
N ILE A 31 21.61 1.83 0.61
CA ILE A 31 22.01 2.25 -0.75
C ILE A 31 21.05 1.73 -1.82
N PRO A 32 20.78 0.41 -1.95
CA PRO A 32 19.84 -0.09 -2.96
C PRO A 32 18.43 0.46 -2.73
N PHE A 33 18.01 0.68 -1.48
CA PHE A 33 16.71 1.27 -1.15
C PHE A 33 16.59 2.73 -1.64
N VAL A 34 17.61 3.56 -1.43
CA VAL A 34 17.62 4.94 -1.94
C VAL A 34 17.73 4.94 -3.47
N ALA A 35 18.59 4.09 -4.04
CA ALA A 35 18.79 4.00 -5.48
C ALA A 35 17.51 3.64 -6.23
N VAL A 36 16.73 2.65 -5.75
CA VAL A 36 15.47 2.28 -6.39
C VAL A 36 14.42 3.38 -6.28
N VAL A 37 14.33 4.08 -5.15
CA VAL A 37 13.41 5.23 -5.00
C VAL A 37 13.75 6.33 -6.01
N VAL A 38 15.03 6.74 -6.08
CA VAL A 38 15.49 7.76 -7.02
C VAL A 38 15.24 7.33 -8.47
N ALA A 39 15.56 6.08 -8.81
CA ALA A 39 15.37 5.59 -10.17
C ALA A 39 13.88 5.53 -10.56
N MET A 40 12.99 5.10 -9.66
CA MET A 40 11.54 5.12 -9.86
C MET A 40 10.99 6.54 -10.00
N THR A 41 11.51 7.50 -9.26
CA THR A 41 11.19 8.93 -9.41
C THR A 41 11.61 9.47 -10.77
N VAL A 42 12.83 9.16 -11.22
CA VAL A 42 13.32 9.58 -12.54
C VAL A 42 12.49 8.95 -13.66
N LEU A 43 12.11 7.67 -13.52
CA LEU A 43 11.21 7.01 -14.46
C LEU A 43 9.87 7.76 -14.53
N ALA A 44 9.26 8.06 -13.39
CA ALA A 44 7.99 8.77 -13.31
C ALA A 44 8.03 10.19 -13.90
N TYR A 45 9.15 10.90 -13.75
CA TYR A 45 9.35 12.23 -14.35
C TYR A 45 9.22 12.20 -15.89
N HIS A 46 9.59 11.09 -16.52
CA HIS A 46 9.63 10.99 -17.98
C HIS A 46 8.36 10.39 -18.57
N ILE A 47 7.41 9.93 -17.76
CA ILE A 47 6.14 9.39 -18.27
C ILE A 47 5.38 10.50 -18.98
N VAL A 48 4.90 10.19 -20.18
CA VAL A 48 3.91 11.00 -20.88
C VAL A 48 2.53 10.44 -20.57
N PRO A 49 1.60 11.26 -20.04
CA PRO A 49 0.25 10.80 -19.76
C PRO A 49 -0.57 10.68 -21.04
N ASP A 50 -1.44 9.68 -21.10
CA ASP A 50 -2.48 9.57 -22.12
C ASP A 50 -3.60 10.60 -21.85
N GLU A 51 -4.36 10.99 -22.88
CA GLU A 51 -5.47 11.96 -22.73
C GLU A 51 -6.55 11.49 -21.72
N THR A 52 -6.72 10.18 -21.58
CA THR A 52 -7.66 9.58 -20.62
C THR A 52 -7.15 9.58 -19.18
N ASP A 53 -5.86 9.82 -18.96
CA ASP A 53 -5.27 9.79 -17.63
C ASP A 53 -5.77 10.93 -16.74
N ASP A 54 -5.82 10.65 -15.43
CA ASP A 54 -5.98 11.71 -14.43
C ASP A 54 -4.80 12.70 -14.51
N LEU A 55 -3.59 12.22 -14.81
CA LEU A 55 -2.39 13.02 -14.90
C LEU A 55 -2.43 14.08 -16.00
N TYR A 56 -3.01 13.76 -17.16
CA TYR A 56 -3.20 14.73 -18.24
C TYR A 56 -4.09 15.89 -17.78
N ARG A 57 -5.20 15.58 -17.11
CA ARG A 57 -6.12 16.57 -16.54
C ARG A 57 -5.47 17.40 -15.43
N TYR A 58 -4.64 16.77 -14.61
CA TYR A 58 -3.83 17.44 -13.59
C TYR A 58 -2.81 18.41 -14.17
N TYR A 59 -2.22 18.10 -15.31
CA TYR A 59 -1.26 18.99 -15.98
C TYR A 59 -1.92 20.29 -16.40
N GLY A 60 -3.11 20.23 -17.01
CA GLY A 60 -3.87 21.44 -17.35
C GLY A 60 -4.20 22.32 -16.13
N MET A 61 -4.49 21.71 -14.97
CA MET A 61 -4.72 22.46 -13.73
C MET A 61 -3.45 23.13 -13.21
N LEU A 62 -2.30 22.46 -13.32
CA LEU A 62 -1.01 23.03 -12.93
C LEU A 62 -0.63 24.19 -13.85
N ASP A 63 -0.92 24.11 -15.14
CA ASP A 63 -0.67 25.19 -16.10
C ASP A 63 -1.48 26.43 -15.73
N ILE A 64 -2.78 26.28 -15.46
CA ILE A 64 -3.64 27.39 -14.99
C ILE A 64 -3.06 28.06 -13.75
N MET A 65 -2.62 27.28 -12.76
CA MET A 65 -2.02 27.84 -11.55
C MET A 65 -0.65 28.46 -11.78
N ARG A 66 0.15 27.92 -12.70
CA ARG A 66 1.48 28.47 -13.02
C ARG A 66 1.36 29.80 -13.74
N GLU A 67 0.40 29.92 -14.66
CA GLU A 67 0.16 31.13 -15.44
C GLU A 67 -0.52 32.23 -14.62
N GLN A 68 -1.49 31.88 -13.78
CA GLN A 68 -2.36 32.85 -13.08
C GLN A 68 -2.08 32.94 -11.57
N GLY A 69 -1.15 32.15 -11.04
CA GLY A 69 -0.80 32.11 -9.63
C GLY A 69 -2.01 31.80 -8.74
N LYS A 70 -2.19 32.62 -7.69
CA LYS A 70 -3.32 32.48 -6.75
C LYS A 70 -4.68 32.63 -7.45
N ALA A 71 -4.81 33.49 -8.46
CA ALA A 71 -6.08 33.66 -9.17
C ALA A 71 -6.50 32.38 -9.92
N GLY A 72 -5.53 31.67 -10.49
CA GLY A 72 -5.78 30.36 -11.10
C GLY A 72 -6.19 29.29 -10.09
N LEU A 73 -5.60 29.33 -8.90
CA LEU A 73 -6.02 28.46 -7.79
C LEU A 73 -7.47 28.77 -7.35
N ASP A 74 -7.79 30.04 -7.15
CA ASP A 74 -9.12 30.49 -6.72
C ASP A 74 -10.17 30.11 -7.79
N TYR A 75 -9.85 30.27 -9.07
CA TYR A 75 -10.70 29.82 -10.19
C TYR A 75 -11.01 28.30 -10.14
N ILE A 76 -10.00 27.46 -9.90
CA ILE A 76 -10.18 26.00 -9.81
C ILE A 76 -11.06 25.64 -8.60
N ILE A 77 -10.91 26.34 -7.49
CA ILE A 77 -11.70 26.14 -6.26
C ILE A 77 -13.15 26.58 -6.46
N GLU A 78 -13.38 27.74 -7.08
CA GLU A 78 -14.73 28.24 -7.38
C GLU A 78 -15.49 27.29 -8.31
N ARG A 79 -14.79 26.71 -9.28
CA ARG A 79 -15.34 25.67 -10.17
C ARG A 79 -15.50 24.31 -9.49
N ASN A 80 -14.98 24.16 -8.28
CA ASN A 80 -14.91 22.91 -7.51
C ASN A 80 -14.47 21.69 -8.33
N TRP A 81 -13.51 21.88 -9.26
CA TRP A 81 -12.99 20.76 -10.06
C TRP A 81 -12.41 19.70 -9.13
N TYR A 82 -12.78 18.42 -9.27
CA TYR A 82 -12.27 17.33 -8.44
C TYR A 82 -12.45 17.51 -6.92
N ASP A 83 -13.50 18.21 -6.48
CA ASP A 83 -13.85 18.44 -5.07
C ASP A 83 -12.77 19.24 -4.30
N TRP A 84 -12.12 20.21 -4.95
CA TRP A 84 -11.03 20.99 -4.34
C TRP A 84 -11.47 21.90 -3.19
N GLN A 85 -12.76 22.20 -3.08
CA GLN A 85 -13.32 22.87 -1.90
C GLN A 85 -13.20 21.98 -0.66
N THR A 86 -13.39 20.66 -0.85
CA THR A 86 -13.38 19.66 0.22
C THR A 86 -11.96 19.18 0.55
N PHE A 87 -11.14 18.86 -0.45
CA PHE A 87 -9.83 18.22 -0.25
C PHE A 87 -8.67 19.23 -0.16
N VAL A 88 -8.60 19.92 0.97
CA VAL A 88 -7.66 21.03 1.22
C VAL A 88 -6.18 20.63 1.11
N THR A 89 -5.79 19.41 1.48
CA THR A 89 -4.38 18.99 1.37
C THR A 89 -3.99 18.79 -0.09
N MET A 90 -4.91 18.25 -0.92
CA MET A 90 -4.70 18.12 -2.36
C MET A 90 -4.47 19.49 -3.00
N ARG A 91 -5.34 20.45 -2.67
CA ARG A 91 -5.26 21.84 -3.16
C ARG A 91 -3.86 22.42 -2.98
N TYR A 92 -3.34 22.41 -1.76
CA TYR A 92 -2.03 22.97 -1.48
C TYR A 92 -0.89 22.14 -2.07
N TYR A 93 -1.02 20.81 -2.10
CA TYR A 93 -0.01 19.94 -2.72
C TYR A 93 0.20 20.30 -4.20
N PHE A 94 -0.88 20.45 -4.96
CA PHE A 94 -0.80 20.83 -6.38
C PHE A 94 -0.34 22.28 -6.56
N TYR A 95 -0.82 23.21 -5.72
CA TYR A 95 -0.41 24.61 -5.79
C TYR A 95 1.10 24.78 -5.52
N PHE A 96 1.69 24.05 -4.57
CA PHE A 96 3.13 24.09 -4.38
C PHE A 96 3.91 23.52 -5.57
N LEU A 97 3.34 22.53 -6.26
CA LEU A 97 3.97 21.93 -7.42
C LEU A 97 3.84 22.75 -8.70
N SER A 98 2.88 23.68 -8.78
CA SER A 98 2.76 24.59 -9.93
C SER A 98 3.93 25.57 -10.02
N PHE A 99 4.63 25.84 -8.92
CA PHE A 99 5.86 26.66 -8.90
C PHE A 99 7.04 26.03 -9.62
N PHE A 100 7.00 24.72 -9.88
CA PHE A 100 8.03 24.08 -10.70
C PHE A 100 7.81 24.41 -12.18
N PRO A 101 8.89 24.50 -12.98
CA PRO A 101 8.81 24.93 -14.38
C PRO A 101 8.14 23.92 -15.31
N ASN A 102 7.83 22.70 -14.83
CA ASN A 102 7.30 21.62 -15.66
C ASN A 102 6.30 20.75 -14.87
N ASN A 103 5.20 20.34 -15.49
CA ASN A 103 4.19 19.48 -14.87
C ASN A 103 4.69 18.08 -14.52
N ARG A 104 5.75 17.60 -15.17
CA ARG A 104 6.42 16.31 -14.89
C ARG A 104 6.87 16.15 -13.44
N TYR A 105 7.14 17.26 -12.74
CA TYR A 105 7.48 17.24 -11.32
C TYR A 105 6.35 16.69 -10.45
N LEU A 106 5.09 16.78 -10.88
CA LEU A 106 3.96 16.26 -10.12
C LEU A 106 4.03 14.74 -9.97
N ALA A 107 4.21 14.01 -11.08
CA ALA A 107 4.37 12.56 -11.04
C ALA A 107 5.67 12.18 -10.30
N ALA A 108 6.78 12.87 -10.59
CA ALA A 108 8.07 12.59 -9.96
C ALA A 108 8.03 12.75 -8.43
N MET A 109 7.52 13.88 -7.92
CA MET A 109 7.43 14.15 -6.48
C MET A 109 6.46 13.21 -5.78
N THR A 110 5.33 12.88 -6.43
CA THR A 110 4.39 11.89 -5.90
C THR A 110 5.09 10.54 -5.73
N MET A 111 5.76 10.07 -6.77
CA MET A 111 6.42 8.77 -6.77
C MET A 111 7.60 8.73 -5.81
N PHE A 112 8.35 9.83 -5.69
CA PHE A 112 9.38 9.98 -4.66
C PHE A 112 8.79 9.78 -3.26
N ILE A 113 7.74 10.52 -2.90
CA ILE A 113 7.13 10.42 -1.57
C ILE A 113 6.58 9.02 -1.32
N VAL A 114 5.81 8.47 -2.27
CA VAL A 114 5.19 7.16 -2.13
C VAL A 114 6.24 6.06 -1.96
N TYR A 115 7.21 5.96 -2.87
CA TYR A 115 8.23 4.92 -2.81
C TYR A 115 9.17 5.13 -1.62
N ALA A 116 9.54 6.37 -1.30
CA ALA A 116 10.35 6.65 -0.11
C ALA A 116 9.65 6.16 1.16
N LEU A 117 8.35 6.44 1.33
CA LEU A 117 7.59 5.98 2.49
C LEU A 117 7.48 4.45 2.56
N MET A 118 7.15 3.79 1.43
CA MET A 118 6.99 2.33 1.41
C MET A 118 8.33 1.61 1.66
N PHE A 119 9.42 2.04 1.00
CA PHE A 119 10.75 1.48 1.23
C PHE A 119 11.29 1.83 2.63
N LEU A 120 10.97 3.00 3.18
CA LEU A 120 11.34 3.34 4.56
C LEU A 120 10.66 2.42 5.59
N VAL A 121 9.37 2.10 5.40
CA VAL A 121 8.65 1.13 6.24
C VAL A 121 9.32 -0.25 6.16
N MET A 122 9.57 -0.75 4.95
CA MET A 122 10.25 -2.03 4.74
C MET A 122 11.66 -2.03 5.34
N TYR A 123 12.43 -0.96 5.17
CA TYR A 123 13.78 -0.80 5.72
C TYR A 123 13.76 -0.82 7.24
N LYS A 124 12.86 -0.05 7.88
CA LYS A 124 12.72 -0.04 9.33
C LYS A 124 12.34 -1.40 9.88
N ALA A 125 11.41 -2.10 9.24
CA ALA A 125 11.07 -3.47 9.61
C ALA A 125 12.29 -4.41 9.48
N ALA A 126 13.02 -4.32 8.37
CA ALA A 126 14.21 -5.14 8.12
C ALA A 126 15.32 -4.91 9.16
N GLN A 127 15.57 -3.65 9.54
CA GLN A 127 16.56 -3.30 10.55
C GLN A 127 16.12 -3.72 11.95
N ARG A 128 14.88 -3.42 12.33
CA ARG A 128 14.34 -3.73 13.67
C ARG A 128 14.38 -5.22 13.98
N TYR A 129 14.01 -6.06 13.00
CA TYR A 129 13.94 -7.51 13.17
C TYR A 129 15.18 -8.25 12.67
N GLN A 130 16.23 -7.54 12.26
CA GLN A 130 17.45 -8.14 11.70
C GLN A 130 17.17 -9.13 10.56
N VAL A 131 16.20 -8.80 9.70
CA VAL A 131 15.74 -9.64 8.57
C VAL A 131 16.88 -9.94 7.60
N SER A 132 17.09 -11.22 7.28
CA SER A 132 18.13 -11.64 6.32
C SER A 132 17.95 -11.02 4.92
N LYS A 133 19.06 -10.79 4.20
CA LYS A 133 19.03 -10.18 2.86
C LYS A 133 18.11 -10.91 1.88
N GLY A 134 18.08 -12.24 1.93
CA GLY A 134 17.21 -13.03 1.05
C GLY A 134 15.73 -12.77 1.30
N TYR A 135 15.32 -12.64 2.57
CA TYR A 135 13.93 -12.31 2.90
C TYR A 135 13.59 -10.86 2.56
N VAL A 136 14.53 -9.93 2.75
CA VAL A 136 14.36 -8.53 2.30
C VAL A 136 14.18 -8.47 0.79
N LEU A 137 15.00 -9.19 0.03
CA LEU A 137 14.90 -9.26 -1.42
C LEU A 137 13.53 -9.77 -1.85
N LEU A 138 13.09 -10.93 -1.33
CA LEU A 138 11.78 -11.49 -1.68
C LEU A 138 10.61 -10.56 -1.28
N GLY A 139 10.65 -9.97 -0.08
CA GLY A 139 9.60 -9.04 0.34
C GLY A 139 9.54 -7.78 -0.51
N THR A 140 10.68 -7.20 -0.86
CA THR A 140 10.74 -5.99 -1.69
C THR A 140 10.44 -6.27 -3.17
N LEU A 141 10.79 -7.45 -3.70
CA LEU A 141 10.36 -7.88 -5.03
C LEU A 141 8.84 -8.17 -5.07
N PHE A 142 8.26 -8.71 -4.00
CA PHE A 142 6.81 -8.81 -3.87
C PHE A 142 6.16 -7.43 -3.94
N PHE A 143 6.68 -6.45 -3.18
CA PHE A 143 6.20 -5.07 -3.27
C PHE A 143 6.33 -4.50 -4.69
N LEU A 144 7.53 -4.57 -5.29
CA LEU A 144 7.79 -4.02 -6.63
C LEU A 144 6.98 -4.69 -7.75
N SER A 145 6.66 -5.97 -7.61
CA SER A 145 5.85 -6.69 -8.59
C SER A 145 4.36 -6.43 -8.43
N THR A 146 3.87 -6.20 -7.20
CA THR A 146 2.43 -6.09 -6.90
C THR A 146 1.93 -4.66 -6.70
N TYR A 147 2.81 -3.69 -6.45
CA TYR A 147 2.43 -2.29 -6.32
C TYR A 147 2.20 -1.66 -7.71
N TRP A 148 1.03 -1.02 -7.89
CA TRP A 148 0.60 -0.51 -9.19
C TRP A 148 1.29 0.84 -9.48
N PHE A 149 2.50 0.78 -10.04
CA PHE A 149 3.36 1.94 -10.30
C PHE A 149 2.67 2.97 -11.22
N TYR A 150 2.13 2.55 -12.37
CA TYR A 150 1.48 3.48 -13.32
C TYR A 150 0.25 4.15 -12.72
N ASP A 151 -0.62 3.40 -12.05
CA ASP A 151 -1.81 3.96 -11.39
C ASP A 151 -1.47 4.92 -10.26
N THR A 152 -0.27 4.81 -9.67
CA THR A 152 0.21 5.76 -8.66
C THR A 152 0.77 7.02 -9.33
N ALA A 153 1.49 6.86 -10.44
CA ALA A 153 2.00 7.99 -11.23
C ALA A 153 0.87 8.80 -11.87
N SER A 154 -0.20 8.13 -12.34
CA SER A 154 -1.38 8.75 -12.94
C SER A 154 -2.42 9.16 -11.90
N GLY A 155 -2.87 8.22 -11.07
CA GLY A 155 -3.89 8.38 -10.03
C GLY A 155 -3.34 8.90 -8.69
N ILE A 156 -2.58 9.99 -8.74
CA ILE A 156 -1.75 10.57 -7.67
C ILE A 156 -2.42 10.57 -6.29
N ARG A 157 -3.67 11.04 -6.22
CA ARG A 157 -4.38 11.29 -4.94
C ARG A 157 -4.47 10.05 -4.07
N ASN A 158 -4.85 8.93 -4.66
CA ASN A 158 -5.04 7.69 -3.91
C ASN A 158 -3.70 7.10 -3.48
N GLY A 159 -2.77 6.91 -4.42
CA GLY A 159 -1.47 6.32 -4.12
C GLY A 159 -0.73 7.07 -3.02
N LEU A 160 -0.71 8.41 -3.10
CA LEU A 160 -0.11 9.27 -2.09
C LEU A 160 -0.78 9.15 -0.72
N ALA A 161 -2.12 9.26 -0.67
CA ALA A 161 -2.82 9.24 0.60
C ALA A 161 -2.70 7.88 1.31
N PHE A 162 -2.81 6.77 0.57
CA PHE A 162 -2.63 5.43 1.13
C PHE A 162 -1.19 5.20 1.61
N ALA A 163 -0.19 5.70 0.87
CA ALA A 163 1.20 5.60 1.29
C ALA A 163 1.46 6.33 2.62
N VAL A 164 0.90 7.54 2.78
CA VAL A 164 0.96 8.29 4.04
C VAL A 164 0.27 7.51 5.17
N VAL A 165 -0.94 6.98 4.95
CA VAL A 165 -1.66 6.21 5.98
C VAL A 165 -0.86 4.99 6.44
N ILE A 166 -0.28 4.21 5.52
CA ILE A 166 0.49 3.02 5.90
C ILE A 166 1.78 3.38 6.63
N ALA A 167 2.50 4.43 6.18
CA ALA A 167 3.67 4.90 6.90
C ALA A 167 3.31 5.35 8.31
N CYS A 168 2.28 6.19 8.46
CA CYS A 168 1.78 6.60 9.77
C CYS A 168 1.32 5.41 10.61
N ALA A 169 0.66 4.41 10.02
CA ALA A 169 0.22 3.20 10.70
C ALA A 169 1.41 2.41 11.25
N TYR A 170 2.47 2.23 10.46
CA TYR A 170 3.68 1.55 10.93
C TYR A 170 4.37 2.32 12.05
N TYR A 171 4.56 3.63 11.91
CA TYR A 171 5.21 4.45 12.94
C TYR A 171 4.38 4.51 14.23
N HIS A 172 3.06 4.64 14.12
CA HIS A 172 2.16 4.71 15.26
C HIS A 172 2.06 3.34 15.98
N LEU A 173 1.85 2.26 15.23
CA LEU A 173 1.60 0.94 15.79
C LEU A 173 2.88 0.21 16.22
N VAL A 174 3.98 0.36 15.47
CA VAL A 174 5.23 -0.39 15.70
C VAL A 174 6.28 0.47 16.40
N GLU A 175 6.67 1.59 15.80
CA GLU A 175 7.78 2.41 16.32
C GLU A 175 7.37 3.17 17.58
N LYS A 176 6.06 3.48 17.74
CA LYS A 176 5.50 4.32 18.81
C LYS A 176 6.23 5.67 18.92
N ARG A 177 6.68 6.21 17.78
CA ARG A 177 7.40 7.48 17.66
C ARG A 177 6.58 8.45 16.83
N ASN A 178 6.72 9.75 17.12
CA ASN A 178 6.10 10.83 16.36
C ASN A 178 4.57 10.65 16.20
N ILE A 179 3.88 10.23 17.27
CA ILE A 179 2.44 9.92 17.23
C ILE A 179 1.64 11.14 16.79
N ILE A 180 1.97 12.33 17.29
CA ILE A 180 1.33 13.59 16.90
C ILE A 180 1.49 13.82 15.38
N LEU A 181 2.68 13.60 14.82
CA LEU A 181 2.91 13.71 13.38
C LEU A 181 2.10 12.66 12.60
N CYS A 182 1.93 11.46 13.14
CA CYS A 182 1.08 10.43 12.53
C CYS A 182 -0.40 10.86 12.52
N LEU A 183 -0.89 11.52 13.58
CA LEU A 183 -2.25 12.07 13.62
C LEU A 183 -2.45 13.15 12.56
N PHE A 184 -1.50 14.08 12.44
CA PHE A 184 -1.51 15.05 11.33
C PHE A 184 -1.45 14.37 9.97
N GLY A 185 -0.64 13.33 9.82
CA GLY A 185 -0.55 12.54 8.59
C GLY A 185 -1.87 11.86 8.21
N TYR A 186 -2.61 11.29 9.17
CA TYR A 186 -3.93 10.71 8.91
C TYR A 186 -4.95 11.76 8.48
N VAL A 187 -4.97 12.92 9.14
CA VAL A 187 -5.86 14.03 8.77
C VAL A 187 -5.50 14.54 7.37
N ALA A 188 -4.22 14.77 7.10
CA ALA A 188 -3.73 15.20 5.79
C ALA A 188 -4.08 14.19 4.68
N ALA A 189 -3.99 12.88 4.96
CA ALA A 189 -4.41 11.86 4.02
C ALA A 189 -5.92 11.92 3.73
N CYS A 190 -6.77 12.04 4.75
CA CYS A 190 -8.22 12.21 4.57
C CYS A 190 -8.58 13.52 3.84
N LEU A 191 -7.73 14.54 3.92
CA LEU A 191 -7.86 15.81 3.19
C LEU A 191 -7.17 15.81 1.81
N LEU A 192 -6.49 14.72 1.42
CA LEU A 192 -5.99 14.51 0.05
C LEU A 192 -7.06 13.89 -0.84
N HIS A 193 -7.85 12.96 -0.27
CA HIS A 193 -8.93 12.26 -0.96
C HIS A 193 -9.82 11.56 0.08
N SER A 194 -11.03 11.13 -0.27
CA SER A 194 -11.94 10.42 0.66
C SER A 194 -11.66 8.92 0.83
N SER A 195 -10.95 8.29 -0.12
CA SER A 195 -10.59 6.86 -0.05
C SER A 195 -9.72 6.39 1.14
N PRO A 196 -8.79 7.19 1.71
CA PRO A 196 -7.96 6.79 2.84
C PRO A 196 -8.70 6.85 4.19
N ILE A 197 -9.95 7.29 4.24
CA ILE A 197 -10.77 7.29 5.46
C ILE A 197 -10.92 5.87 6.00
N LEU A 198 -11.23 4.91 5.13
CA LEU A 198 -11.37 3.50 5.51
C LEU A 198 -10.09 2.92 6.12
N PRO A 199 -8.89 3.02 5.51
CA PRO A 199 -7.68 2.51 6.14
C PRO A 199 -7.31 3.26 7.43
N VAL A 200 -7.61 4.56 7.57
CA VAL A 200 -7.47 5.28 8.85
C VAL A 200 -8.43 4.72 9.91
N ALA A 201 -9.69 4.51 9.56
CA ALA A 201 -10.68 3.91 10.45
C ALA A 201 -10.26 2.51 10.91
N LEU A 202 -9.65 1.72 10.03
CA LEU A 202 -9.10 0.39 10.36
C LEU A 202 -7.90 0.47 11.33
N VAL A 203 -7.08 1.53 11.26
CA VAL A 203 -6.03 1.77 12.28
C VAL A 203 -6.67 2.04 13.64
N LEU A 204 -7.67 2.93 13.70
CA LEU A 204 -8.38 3.26 14.94
C LEU A 204 -9.09 2.04 15.52
N LEU A 205 -9.81 1.29 14.68
CA LEU A 205 -10.49 0.06 15.09
C LEU A 205 -9.48 -0.98 15.61
N THR A 206 -8.31 -1.09 14.98
CA THR A 206 -7.26 -1.99 15.47
C THR A 206 -6.83 -1.60 16.88
N LEU A 207 -6.63 -0.31 17.14
CA LEU A 207 -6.26 0.21 18.47
C LEU A 207 -7.35 -0.04 19.51
N LEU A 208 -8.62 0.27 19.19
CA LEU A 208 -9.77 0.08 20.06
C LEU A 208 -10.01 -1.41 20.36
N THR A 209 -9.79 -2.26 19.37
CA THR A 209 -10.08 -3.68 19.51
C THR A 209 -8.94 -4.47 20.13
N MET A 210 -7.79 -3.87 20.47
CA MET A 210 -6.57 -4.58 20.92
C MET A 210 -6.80 -5.63 22.02
N LYS A 211 -7.78 -5.43 22.90
CA LYS A 211 -8.13 -6.35 24.00
C LYS A 211 -9.11 -7.46 23.61
N PHE A 212 -9.81 -7.31 22.49
CA PHE A 212 -10.79 -8.28 21.99
C PHE A 212 -10.12 -9.40 21.21
N ASN A 213 -10.79 -10.56 21.18
CA ASN A 213 -10.38 -11.74 20.41
C ASN A 213 -10.29 -11.40 18.92
N SER A 214 -9.11 -11.59 18.33
CA SER A 214 -8.84 -11.25 16.93
C SER A 214 -9.73 -12.01 15.95
N LYS A 215 -10.11 -13.26 16.25
CA LYS A 215 -11.01 -14.04 15.39
C LYS A 215 -12.40 -13.42 15.30
N PHE A 216 -12.93 -12.95 16.43
CA PHE A 216 -14.24 -12.30 16.48
C PHE A 216 -14.22 -11.00 15.66
N ILE A 217 -13.21 -10.16 15.86
CA ILE A 217 -13.05 -8.91 15.10
C ILE A 217 -12.94 -9.20 13.60
N ASN A 218 -12.12 -10.18 13.21
CA ASN A 218 -11.98 -10.56 11.80
C ASN A 218 -13.32 -10.99 11.17
N VAL A 219 -14.20 -11.69 11.90
CA VAL A 219 -15.55 -12.04 11.42
C VAL A 219 -16.42 -10.80 11.27
N VAL A 220 -16.40 -9.89 12.24
CA VAL A 220 -17.11 -8.61 12.16
C VAL A 220 -16.64 -7.79 10.95
N MET A 221 -15.35 -7.81 10.64
CA MET A 221 -14.80 -7.08 9.50
C MET A 221 -15.33 -7.54 8.14
N ILE A 222 -15.65 -8.83 7.99
CA ILE A 222 -16.27 -9.34 6.75
C ILE A 222 -17.64 -8.68 6.53
N LEU A 223 -18.37 -8.39 7.60
CA LEU A 223 -19.68 -7.73 7.57
C LEU A 223 -19.57 -6.20 7.57
N GLY A 224 -18.37 -5.66 7.70
CA GLY A 224 -18.12 -4.24 7.99
C GLY A 224 -18.62 -3.27 6.93
N LEU A 225 -18.67 -3.68 5.65
CA LEU A 225 -19.21 -2.83 4.58
C LEU A 225 -20.73 -2.67 4.67
N ALA A 226 -21.47 -3.75 4.94
CA ALA A 226 -22.93 -3.68 5.03
C ALA A 226 -23.36 -2.80 6.21
N VAL A 227 -22.69 -2.97 7.36
CA VAL A 227 -22.96 -2.19 8.57
C VAL A 227 -22.44 -0.74 8.43
N GLY A 228 -21.24 -0.58 7.87
CA GLY A 228 -20.60 0.74 7.70
C GLY A 228 -21.30 1.61 6.65
N GLY A 229 -21.73 1.03 5.53
CA GLY A 229 -22.47 1.73 4.49
C GLY A 229 -23.82 2.25 4.99
N ALA A 230 -24.59 1.41 5.67
CA ALA A 230 -25.85 1.81 6.28
C ALA A 230 -25.67 2.92 7.34
N PHE A 231 -24.59 2.84 8.14
CA PHE A 231 -24.29 3.86 9.14
C PHE A 231 -23.86 5.20 8.51
N ILE A 232 -23.05 5.17 7.45
CA ILE A 232 -22.65 6.38 6.71
C ILE A 232 -23.88 7.05 6.10
N GLN A 233 -24.79 6.29 5.49
CA GLN A 233 -26.02 6.83 4.93
C GLN A 233 -26.89 7.49 5.99
N PHE A 234 -27.09 6.82 7.14
CA PHE A 234 -27.81 7.39 8.27
C PHE A 234 -27.22 8.72 8.76
N ILE A 235 -25.89 8.86 8.79
CA ILE A 235 -25.24 10.12 9.18
C ILE A 235 -25.43 11.18 8.08
N ALA A 236 -25.32 10.80 6.81
CA ALA A 236 -25.44 11.72 5.68
C ALA A 236 -26.85 12.32 5.58
N GLU A 237 -27.90 11.53 5.81
CA GLU A 237 -29.28 12.02 5.89
C GLU A 237 -29.48 13.09 6.98
N LYS A 238 -28.59 13.14 7.96
CA LYS A 238 -28.65 14.07 9.11
C LYS A 238 -27.55 15.14 9.08
N SER A 239 -26.79 15.25 7.99
CA SER A 239 -25.64 16.15 7.92
C SER A 239 -25.57 16.95 6.63
N ASP A 240 -25.43 18.27 6.77
CA ASP A 240 -25.18 19.19 5.65
C ASP A 240 -23.68 19.32 5.30
N ASN A 241 -22.83 18.45 5.85
CA ASN A 241 -21.38 18.54 5.64
C ASN A 241 -20.98 17.88 4.31
N GLU A 242 -20.42 18.68 3.39
CA GLU A 242 -19.99 18.21 2.06
C GLU A 242 -19.03 17.01 2.10
N PHE A 243 -18.14 16.94 3.10
CA PHE A 243 -17.24 15.80 3.24
C PHE A 243 -18.02 14.52 3.56
N ILE A 244 -19.00 14.59 4.46
CA ILE A 244 -19.87 13.44 4.80
C ILE A 244 -20.71 13.02 3.59
N LEU A 245 -21.32 13.98 2.90
CA LEU A 245 -22.11 13.72 1.69
C LEU A 245 -21.25 13.07 0.58
N SER A 246 -20.03 13.54 0.36
CA SER A 246 -19.10 12.97 -0.63
C SER A 246 -18.68 11.52 -0.32
N ILE A 247 -18.70 11.12 0.96
CA ILE A 247 -18.42 9.75 1.39
C ILE A 247 -19.63 8.87 1.16
N ALA A 248 -20.82 9.38 1.48
CA ALA A 248 -22.09 8.67 1.32
C ALA A 248 -22.38 8.36 -0.16
N GLU A 249 -22.24 9.34 -1.04
CA GLU A 249 -22.38 9.16 -2.50
C GLU A 249 -21.44 8.08 -3.03
N LYS A 250 -20.18 8.09 -2.57
CA LYS A 250 -19.20 7.05 -2.93
C LYS A 250 -19.55 5.70 -2.31
N SER A 251 -20.29 5.65 -1.20
CA SER A 251 -20.74 4.40 -0.57
C SER A 251 -21.96 3.81 -1.29
N GLU A 252 -22.91 4.63 -1.71
CA GLU A 252 -24.16 4.24 -2.40
C GLU A 252 -23.90 3.58 -3.75
N ASN A 253 -23.04 4.21 -4.55
CA ASN A 253 -22.58 3.68 -5.83
C ASN A 253 -21.92 2.30 -5.71
N ASN A 254 -21.47 1.92 -4.51
CA ASN A 254 -20.86 0.62 -4.25
C ASN A 254 -21.83 -0.46 -3.75
N THR A 255 -23.06 -0.10 -3.33
CA THR A 255 -24.08 -1.05 -2.86
C THR A 255 -25.02 -1.53 -3.96
N GLU A 256 -25.19 -0.76 -5.05
CA GLU A 256 -26.20 -1.07 -6.09
C GLU A 256 -25.78 -2.06 -7.18
N ALA A 257 -24.52 -2.52 -7.20
CA ALA A 257 -24.03 -3.48 -8.20
C ALA A 257 -23.29 -4.66 -7.54
N VAL A 258 -24.03 -5.59 -6.92
CA VAL A 258 -23.47 -6.84 -6.39
C VAL A 258 -23.18 -7.81 -7.55
N ARG A 259 -22.11 -7.55 -8.29
CA ARG A 259 -21.54 -8.50 -9.26
C ARG A 259 -20.04 -8.59 -9.07
N LEU A 260 -19.56 -9.83 -8.95
CA LEU A 260 -18.13 -10.08 -8.89
C LEU A 260 -17.51 -9.73 -10.23
N ASN A 261 -16.55 -8.80 -10.22
CA ASN A 261 -15.84 -8.40 -11.42
C ASN A 261 -14.90 -9.54 -11.85
N THR A 262 -15.00 -9.97 -13.10
CA THR A 262 -14.22 -11.09 -13.66
C THR A 262 -13.08 -10.63 -14.58
N SER A 263 -12.82 -9.33 -14.67
CA SER A 263 -11.67 -8.81 -15.41
C SER A 263 -10.36 -9.34 -14.83
N THR A 264 -9.38 -9.61 -15.71
CA THR A 264 -8.06 -10.13 -15.31
C THR A 264 -7.40 -9.27 -14.23
N GLY A 265 -7.47 -7.95 -14.37
CA GLY A 265 -6.91 -7.02 -13.38
C GLY A 265 -7.56 -7.14 -12.00
N PHE A 266 -8.85 -7.46 -11.92
CA PHE A 266 -9.53 -7.73 -10.66
C PHE A 266 -9.10 -9.07 -10.06
N LEU A 267 -9.12 -10.14 -10.87
CA LEU A 267 -8.76 -11.50 -10.43
C LEU A 267 -7.33 -11.58 -9.92
N VAL A 268 -6.38 -10.92 -10.58
CA VAL A 268 -4.99 -10.88 -10.10
C VAL A 268 -4.89 -10.30 -8.69
N ASN A 269 -5.64 -9.24 -8.39
CA ASN A 269 -5.70 -8.65 -7.04
C ASN A 269 -6.36 -9.58 -6.00
N ILE A 270 -7.33 -10.41 -6.41
CA ILE A 270 -7.87 -11.49 -5.54
C ILE A 270 -6.76 -12.49 -5.22
N VAL A 271 -5.98 -12.93 -6.22
CA VAL A 271 -4.87 -13.84 -5.97
C VAL A 271 -3.83 -13.19 -5.05
N THR A 272 -3.54 -11.89 -5.19
CA THR A 272 -2.69 -11.15 -4.25
C THR A 272 -3.23 -11.23 -2.82
N LEU A 273 -4.54 -11.01 -2.64
CA LEU A 273 -5.17 -11.15 -1.33
C LEU A 273 -5.01 -12.56 -0.76
N VAL A 274 -5.21 -13.60 -1.58
CA VAL A 274 -5.04 -15.00 -1.16
C VAL A 274 -3.61 -15.28 -0.70
N ILE A 275 -2.61 -14.76 -1.41
CA ILE A 275 -1.20 -14.89 -1.01
C ILE A 275 -0.92 -14.15 0.30
N VAL A 276 -1.46 -12.95 0.50
CA VAL A 276 -1.30 -12.21 1.76
C VAL A 276 -2.03 -12.92 2.92
N LEU A 277 -3.21 -13.49 2.69
CA LEU A 277 -3.92 -14.31 3.67
C LEU A 277 -3.15 -15.57 4.02
N LEU A 278 -2.50 -16.22 3.05
CA LEU A 278 -1.59 -17.34 3.28
C LEU A 278 -0.41 -16.93 4.16
N VAL A 279 0.22 -15.79 3.90
CA VAL A 279 1.32 -15.22 4.72
C VAL A 279 0.82 -14.96 6.15
N ILE A 280 -0.33 -14.29 6.31
CA ILE A 280 -0.94 -14.01 7.63
C ILE A 280 -1.19 -15.33 8.38
N TRP A 281 -1.83 -16.31 7.74
CA TRP A 281 -2.14 -17.60 8.34
C TRP A 281 -0.87 -18.36 8.72
N TYR A 282 0.10 -18.45 7.81
CA TYR A 282 1.32 -19.22 7.99
C TYR A 282 2.22 -18.66 9.11
N PHE A 283 2.37 -17.33 9.19
CA PHE A 283 3.20 -16.70 10.22
C PHE A 283 2.45 -16.28 11.50
N SER A 284 1.13 -16.39 11.53
CA SER A 284 0.26 -16.00 12.66
C SER A 284 0.80 -16.39 14.04
N VAL A 285 1.31 -17.61 14.18
CA VAL A 285 1.78 -18.16 15.45
C VAL A 285 3.02 -17.43 15.96
N TYR A 286 3.93 -17.02 15.07
CA TYR A 286 5.13 -16.27 15.44
C TYR A 286 4.81 -14.82 15.84
N PHE A 287 3.72 -14.25 15.31
CA PHE A 287 3.24 -12.92 15.72
C PHE A 287 2.44 -12.96 17.02
N VAL A 288 1.56 -13.96 17.19
CA VAL A 288 0.69 -14.08 18.37
C VAL A 288 1.46 -14.48 19.62
N ARG A 289 2.53 -15.28 19.48
CA ARG A 289 3.35 -15.73 20.61
C ARG A 289 3.95 -14.57 21.39
N ASP A 290 4.39 -13.52 20.69
CA ASP A 290 5.04 -12.35 21.28
C ASP A 290 4.09 -11.14 21.36
N LYS A 291 2.77 -11.36 21.40
CA LYS A 291 1.76 -10.29 21.26
C LYS A 291 1.84 -9.15 22.28
N GLU A 292 2.31 -9.45 23.49
CA GLU A 292 2.41 -8.47 24.59
C GLU A 292 3.73 -7.69 24.55
N THR A 293 4.80 -8.32 24.04
CA THR A 293 6.17 -7.79 24.09
C THR A 293 6.62 -7.15 22.79
N ASP A 294 6.13 -7.65 21.64
CA ASP A 294 6.58 -7.23 20.33
C ASP A 294 5.58 -6.27 19.66
N PRO A 295 5.96 -4.99 19.44
CA PRO A 295 5.03 -4.01 18.89
C PRO A 295 4.60 -4.31 17.44
N ILE A 296 5.32 -5.14 16.68
CA ILE A 296 4.85 -5.57 15.34
C ILE A 296 3.52 -6.32 15.40
N TYR A 297 3.17 -6.92 16.54
CA TYR A 297 1.87 -7.58 16.70
C TYR A 297 0.70 -6.62 16.43
N ARG A 298 0.83 -5.34 16.79
CA ARG A 298 -0.20 -4.32 16.50
C ARG A 298 -0.37 -4.09 15.00
N PHE A 299 0.74 -4.04 14.27
CA PHE A 299 0.73 -3.91 12.82
C PHE A 299 0.25 -5.20 12.13
N TYR A 300 0.65 -6.37 12.62
CA TYR A 300 0.09 -7.66 12.19
C TYR A 300 -1.43 -7.71 12.40
N ARG A 301 -1.92 -7.23 13.54
CA ARG A 301 -3.36 -7.15 13.82
C ARG A 301 -4.05 -6.21 12.84
N TYR A 302 -3.49 -5.02 12.58
CA TYR A 302 -3.99 -4.11 11.56
C TYR A 302 -4.05 -4.77 10.18
N CYS A 303 -2.98 -5.45 9.76
CA CYS A 303 -2.93 -6.17 8.49
C CYS A 303 -3.98 -7.29 8.41
N SER A 304 -4.16 -8.06 9.49
CA SER A 304 -5.20 -9.08 9.59
C SER A 304 -6.59 -8.45 9.44
N THR A 305 -6.94 -7.47 10.28
CA THR A 305 -8.23 -6.78 10.24
C THR A 305 -8.51 -6.24 8.83
N THR A 306 -7.52 -5.60 8.20
CA THR A 306 -7.62 -5.07 6.83
C THR A 306 -7.83 -6.19 5.80
N ALA A 307 -7.08 -7.29 5.86
CA ALA A 307 -7.25 -8.40 4.91
C ALA A 307 -8.64 -9.05 5.03
N PHE A 308 -9.18 -9.19 6.24
CA PHE A 308 -10.54 -9.69 6.45
C PHE A 308 -11.62 -8.69 6.03
N PHE A 309 -11.41 -7.40 6.23
CA PHE A 309 -12.26 -6.36 5.65
C PHE A 309 -12.30 -6.45 4.12
N MET A 310 -11.15 -6.66 3.47
CA MET A 310 -11.07 -6.82 2.03
C MET A 310 -11.84 -8.04 1.50
N ILE A 311 -11.94 -9.13 2.27
CA ILE A 311 -12.82 -10.28 1.91
C ILE A 311 -14.27 -9.81 1.84
N GLY A 312 -14.73 -9.04 2.82
CA GLY A 312 -16.06 -8.41 2.80
C GLY A 312 -16.25 -7.45 1.62
N CYS A 313 -15.16 -6.87 1.12
CA CYS A 313 -15.17 -5.93 -0.01
C CYS A 313 -15.12 -6.58 -1.40
N LEU A 314 -15.02 -7.91 -1.53
CA LEU A 314 -14.89 -8.55 -2.86
C LEU A 314 -16.04 -8.21 -3.84
N PHE A 315 -17.20 -7.86 -3.31
CA PHE A 315 -18.36 -7.45 -4.10
C PHE A 315 -18.44 -5.94 -4.37
N SER A 316 -17.60 -5.14 -3.70
CA SER A 316 -17.40 -3.72 -3.98
C SER A 316 -16.07 -3.52 -4.72
N SER A 317 -16.13 -3.60 -6.05
CA SER A 317 -14.94 -3.64 -6.90
C SER A 317 -14.00 -2.45 -6.65
N LEU A 318 -14.55 -1.25 -6.49
CA LEU A 318 -13.78 -0.03 -6.28
C LEU A 318 -13.04 -0.08 -4.94
N ILE A 319 -13.73 -0.36 -3.83
CA ILE A 319 -13.11 -0.40 -2.50
C ILE A 319 -12.04 -1.48 -2.45
N PHE A 320 -12.36 -2.68 -2.94
CA PHE A 320 -11.40 -3.78 -2.99
C PHE A 320 -10.13 -3.42 -3.76
N LEU A 321 -10.25 -2.91 -4.98
CA LEU A 321 -9.10 -2.56 -5.82
C LEU A 321 -8.21 -1.49 -5.17
N ARG A 322 -8.80 -0.50 -4.49
CA ARG A 322 -8.03 0.54 -3.81
C ARG A 322 -7.12 -0.04 -2.72
N PHE A 323 -7.68 -0.90 -1.88
CA PHE A 323 -6.89 -1.60 -0.86
C PHE A 323 -5.87 -2.57 -1.49
N ALA A 324 -6.28 -3.30 -2.52
CA ALA A 324 -5.43 -4.29 -3.16
C ALA A 324 -4.21 -3.67 -3.84
N ARG A 325 -4.37 -2.51 -4.48
CA ARG A 325 -3.28 -1.85 -5.22
C ARG A 325 -2.28 -1.12 -4.31
N TRP A 326 -2.75 -0.52 -3.21
CA TRP A 326 -1.91 0.39 -2.41
C TRP A 326 -1.58 -0.10 -1.00
N ILE A 327 -2.30 -1.09 -0.46
CA ILE A 327 -2.05 -1.63 0.90
C ILE A 327 -1.53 -3.06 0.87
N LEU A 328 -2.13 -3.97 0.10
CA LEU A 328 -1.72 -5.37 0.10
C LEU A 328 -0.22 -5.60 -0.22
N PRO A 329 0.41 -4.89 -1.17
CA PRO A 329 1.82 -5.08 -1.50
C PRO A 329 2.73 -4.89 -0.29
N ILE A 330 2.52 -3.80 0.45
CA ILE A 330 3.32 -3.46 1.62
C ILE A 330 3.00 -4.33 2.84
N MET A 331 1.72 -4.70 3.04
CA MET A 331 1.34 -5.66 4.08
C MET A 331 1.99 -7.02 3.84
N GLY A 332 1.87 -7.55 2.63
CA GLY A 332 2.44 -8.83 2.23
C GLY A 332 3.96 -8.83 2.39
N ALA A 333 4.64 -7.78 1.92
CA ALA A 333 6.09 -7.63 2.03
C ALA A 333 6.56 -7.62 3.49
N VAL A 334 6.00 -6.73 4.33
CA VAL A 334 6.44 -6.57 5.74
C VAL A 334 6.15 -7.81 6.56
N LEU A 335 4.95 -8.39 6.46
CA LEU A 335 4.60 -9.58 7.22
C LEU A 335 5.42 -10.80 6.80
N PHE A 336 5.70 -10.95 5.50
CA PHE A 336 6.57 -12.02 5.01
C PHE A 336 8.01 -11.85 5.53
N MET A 337 8.60 -10.66 5.37
CA MET A 337 9.98 -10.37 5.83
C MET A 337 10.16 -10.68 7.32
N VAL A 338 9.29 -10.12 8.15
CA VAL A 338 9.38 -10.29 9.61
C VAL A 338 8.97 -11.71 10.02
N GLY A 339 7.96 -12.29 9.39
CA GLY A 339 7.49 -13.65 9.66
C GLY A 339 8.55 -14.71 9.39
N MET A 340 9.20 -14.65 8.22
CA MET A 340 10.31 -15.55 7.85
C MET A 340 11.50 -15.41 8.81
N GLN A 341 11.83 -14.18 9.19
CA GLN A 341 12.93 -13.93 10.13
C GLN A 341 12.61 -14.49 11.53
N LYS A 342 11.40 -14.23 12.05
CA LYS A 342 10.94 -14.80 13.32
C LYS A 342 10.92 -16.31 13.31
N GLN A 343 10.48 -16.93 12.21
CA GLN A 343 10.53 -18.39 12.07
C GLN A 343 11.98 -18.90 12.09
N ALA A 344 12.89 -18.27 11.34
CA ALA A 344 14.30 -18.66 11.30
C ALA A 344 14.95 -18.55 12.69
N ASP A 345 14.69 -17.46 13.41
CA ASP A 345 15.21 -17.25 14.77
C ASP A 345 14.60 -18.20 15.78
N PHE A 346 13.32 -18.57 15.60
CA PHE A 346 12.68 -19.61 16.39
C PHE A 346 13.36 -20.97 16.18
N VAL A 347 13.58 -21.39 14.93
CA VAL A 347 14.21 -22.67 14.57
C VAL A 347 15.63 -22.76 15.12
N LYS A 348 16.43 -21.69 15.01
CA LYS A 348 17.79 -21.64 15.56
C LYS A 348 17.85 -21.86 17.08
N LYS A 349 16.79 -21.51 17.82
CA LYS A 349 16.70 -21.69 19.27
C LYS A 349 16.17 -23.07 19.68
N GLN A 350 15.70 -23.89 18.73
CA GLN A 350 15.15 -25.21 19.05
C GLN A 350 16.24 -26.28 19.14
N PRO A 351 16.05 -27.32 19.98
CA PRO A 351 16.98 -28.45 20.02
C PRO A 351 16.96 -29.23 18.69
N PRO A 352 18.04 -29.96 18.35
CA PRO A 352 18.14 -30.69 17.08
C PRO A 352 17.00 -31.70 16.83
N ASN A 353 16.43 -32.26 17.89
CA ASN A 353 15.34 -33.23 17.83
C ASN A 353 13.94 -32.60 17.76
N PHE A 354 13.81 -31.26 17.76
CA PHE A 354 12.51 -30.56 17.74
C PHE A 354 11.62 -30.98 16.57
N ILE A 355 12.21 -31.34 15.43
CA ILE A 355 11.47 -31.81 14.25
C ILE A 355 10.71 -33.12 14.51
N TYR A 356 11.08 -33.87 15.56
CA TYR A 356 10.45 -35.12 15.98
C TYR A 356 9.63 -34.97 17.27
N THR A 357 10.05 -34.08 18.18
CA THR A 357 9.49 -33.96 19.54
C THR A 357 8.63 -32.73 19.75
N GLY A 358 8.70 -31.75 18.85
CA GLY A 358 7.98 -30.48 18.96
C GLY A 358 6.47 -30.60 18.74
N GLU A 359 5.74 -29.55 19.10
CA GLU A 359 4.31 -29.46 18.85
C GLU A 359 4.00 -29.64 17.35
N LYS A 360 3.11 -30.59 17.01
CA LYS A 360 2.78 -30.96 15.61
C LYS A 360 2.54 -29.77 14.69
N LYS A 361 1.82 -28.74 15.17
CA LYS A 361 1.52 -27.53 14.38
C LYS A 361 2.77 -26.71 14.06
N MET A 362 3.69 -26.58 15.00
CA MET A 362 4.95 -25.84 14.83
C MET A 362 5.90 -26.60 13.91
N VAL A 363 6.03 -27.91 14.12
CA VAL A 363 6.85 -28.80 13.30
C VAL A 363 6.37 -28.77 11.84
N LEU A 364 5.05 -28.83 11.61
CA LEU A 364 4.49 -28.75 10.25
C LEU A 364 4.89 -27.46 9.54
N ARG A 365 4.85 -26.31 10.22
CA ARG A 365 5.26 -25.02 9.64
C ARG A 365 6.74 -25.04 9.31
N VAL A 366 7.60 -25.46 10.24
CA VAL A 366 9.05 -25.57 9.98
C VAL A 366 9.35 -26.47 8.78
N ARG A 367 8.69 -27.63 8.67
CA ARG A 367 8.87 -28.55 7.53
C ARG A 367 8.37 -27.98 6.20
N THR A 368 7.31 -27.16 6.24
CA THR A 368 6.71 -26.56 5.02
C THR A 368 7.31 -25.20 4.66
N GLN A 369 8.38 -24.75 5.33
CA GLN A 369 9.06 -23.48 5.03
C GLN A 369 9.52 -23.39 3.56
N GLY A 370 10.07 -24.47 3.00
CA GLY A 370 10.48 -24.52 1.60
C GLY A 370 9.29 -24.34 0.64
N VAL A 371 8.13 -24.91 0.97
CA VAL A 371 6.90 -24.75 0.17
C VAL A 371 6.40 -23.31 0.25
N MET A 372 6.38 -22.69 1.43
CA MET A 372 5.98 -21.29 1.60
C MET A 372 6.87 -20.36 0.78
N LEU A 373 8.20 -20.58 0.82
CA LEU A 373 9.17 -19.82 0.01
C LEU A 373 8.93 -20.01 -1.49
N LEU A 374 8.72 -21.25 -1.94
CA LEU A 374 8.47 -21.56 -3.34
C LEU A 374 7.16 -20.95 -3.84
N VAL A 375 6.08 -21.04 -3.08
CA VAL A 375 4.79 -20.41 -3.43
C VAL A 375 4.92 -18.89 -3.52
N TYR A 376 5.58 -18.26 -2.55
CA TYR A 376 5.78 -16.81 -2.53
C TYR A 376 6.65 -16.35 -3.70
N PHE A 377 7.76 -17.05 -3.96
CA PHE A 377 8.66 -16.75 -5.08
C PHE A 377 7.99 -16.97 -6.44
N ALA A 378 7.32 -18.11 -6.63
CA ALA A 378 6.61 -18.39 -7.87
C ALA A 378 5.53 -17.33 -8.15
N TYR A 379 4.80 -16.90 -7.12
CA TYR A 379 3.84 -15.82 -7.25
C TYR A 379 4.49 -14.48 -7.64
N ILE A 380 5.64 -14.11 -7.05
CA ILE A 380 6.40 -12.92 -7.46
C ILE A 380 6.75 -13.00 -8.95
N CYS A 381 7.26 -14.14 -9.43
CA CYS A 381 7.62 -14.31 -10.83
C CYS A 381 6.41 -14.17 -11.76
N VAL A 382 5.30 -14.86 -11.44
CA VAL A 382 4.06 -14.81 -12.23
C VAL A 382 3.44 -13.43 -12.22
N HIS A 383 3.38 -12.77 -11.07
CA HIS A 383 2.81 -11.43 -10.96
C HIS A 383 3.72 -10.39 -11.63
N PHE A 384 5.04 -10.52 -11.54
CA PHE A 384 5.96 -9.62 -12.24
C PHE A 384 5.84 -9.76 -13.76
N TRP A 385 5.68 -10.98 -14.26
CA TRP A 385 5.34 -11.22 -15.67
C TRP A 385 4.03 -10.53 -16.05
N TYR A 386 2.95 -10.75 -15.28
CA TYR A 386 1.66 -10.07 -15.49
C TYR A 386 1.81 -8.55 -15.46
N ALA A 387 2.60 -8.02 -14.52
CA ALA A 387 2.88 -6.60 -14.41
C ALA A 387 3.44 -6.08 -15.74
N CYS A 388 4.39 -6.79 -16.34
CA CYS A 388 5.04 -6.38 -17.59
C CYS A 388 4.19 -6.57 -18.86
N VAL A 389 3.19 -7.46 -18.87
CA VAL A 389 2.47 -7.81 -20.12
C VAL A 389 0.97 -7.56 -20.11
N GLY A 390 0.36 -7.39 -18.93
CA GLY A 390 -1.09 -7.36 -18.78
C GLY A 390 -1.61 -6.40 -17.72
N SER A 391 -0.73 -5.63 -17.08
CA SER A 391 -1.12 -4.55 -16.15
C SER A 391 -1.00 -3.19 -16.82
N SER A 392 -1.42 -2.15 -16.10
CA SER A 392 -1.32 -0.75 -16.53
C SER A 392 0.12 -0.27 -16.81
N LEU A 393 1.15 -0.98 -16.35
CA LEU A 393 2.54 -0.69 -16.71
C LEU A 393 2.78 -0.67 -18.24
N ILE A 394 2.00 -1.43 -19.02
CA ILE A 394 2.15 -1.45 -20.48
C ILE A 394 1.71 -0.15 -21.16
N TRP A 395 0.93 0.68 -20.45
CA TRP A 395 0.48 2.00 -20.94
C TRP A 395 1.56 3.07 -20.78
N MET A 396 2.61 2.78 -20.00
CA MET A 396 3.74 3.69 -19.83
C MET A 396 4.48 3.93 -21.15
N HIS A 397 4.58 5.19 -21.53
CA HIS A 397 5.37 5.65 -22.66
C HIS A 397 6.10 6.96 -22.32
N PHE A 398 7.00 7.39 -23.21
CA PHE A 398 7.89 8.54 -23.07
C PHE A 398 7.64 9.59 -24.14
#